data_AF-A0A9K3J522-F1
#
_entry.id   AF-A0A9K3J522-F1
#
_cell.length_a   1.000
_cell.length_b   1.000
_cell.length_c   1.000
_cell.angle_alpha   90.00
_cell.angle_beta   90.00
_cell.angle_gamma   90.00
#
_symmetry.space_group_name_H-M   'P 1'
#
loop_
_entity.id
_entity.type
_entity.pdbx_description
1 polymer ?
#
loop_
_entity_poly.entity_id
_entity_poly.type
_entity_poly.pdbx_seq_one_letter_code
_entity_poly.pdbx_strand_id
1 'polypeptide(L)'
;MMTSPTSIDDLNIDLLGNIVGRLPAIHFASADCVSRFWNRACRRVLSRPKLSSACSFNPDLEVAVESVANKVLSEPIRPHFAIASVCREIDFPRAHQLITEKLGSNVPVITNCSRGVIGRDAISDEFDEVYSFLYLQIFFFFYNSSKFHC
;
A
#
# COMPACT_ATOMS: atom_id res chain seq x y z
N MET A 1 -28.84 -17.46 14.96
CA MET A 1 -27.38 -17.38 15.13
C MET A 1 -27.09 -16.71 16.46
N MET A 2 -26.60 -17.45 17.45
CA MET A 2 -26.14 -16.88 18.72
C MET A 2 -24.75 -16.30 18.49
N THR A 3 -24.59 -15.00 18.65
CA THR A 3 -23.27 -14.35 18.79
C THR A 3 -22.62 -14.90 20.04
N SER A 4 -21.55 -15.70 19.90
CA SER A 4 -20.71 -16.08 21.03
C SER A 4 -20.20 -14.80 21.71
N PRO A 5 -20.24 -14.69 23.05
CA PRO A 5 -19.74 -13.51 23.74
C PRO A 5 -18.27 -13.30 23.37
N THR A 6 -17.91 -12.09 22.98
CA THR A 6 -16.52 -11.69 22.74
C THR A 6 -15.72 -12.04 23.98
N SER A 7 -14.78 -12.99 23.85
CA SER A 7 -14.01 -13.43 25.02
C SER A 7 -13.12 -12.28 25.50
N ILE A 8 -12.86 -12.21 26.81
CA ILE A 8 -11.94 -11.22 27.39
C ILE A 8 -10.56 -11.28 26.70
N ASP A 9 -10.17 -12.46 26.22
CA ASP A 9 -8.94 -12.68 25.47
C ASP A 9 -8.95 -11.98 24.11
N ASP A 10 -10.08 -11.97 23.40
CA ASP A 10 -10.21 -11.28 22.11
C ASP A 10 -10.15 -9.76 22.26
N LEU A 11 -10.83 -9.22 23.28
CA LEU A 11 -10.75 -7.79 23.63
C LEU A 11 -9.31 -7.37 23.99
N ASN A 12 -8.58 -8.24 24.70
CA ASN A 12 -7.17 -8.00 25.01
C ASN A 12 -6.28 -8.04 23.76
N ILE A 13 -6.52 -8.96 22.82
CA ILE A 13 -5.74 -9.02 21.57
C ILE A 13 -5.93 -7.75 20.73
N ASP A 14 -7.15 -7.18 20.69
CA ASP A 14 -7.41 -5.98 19.90
C ASP A 14 -6.76 -4.74 20.52
N LEU A 15 -6.80 -4.62 21.85
CA LEU A 15 -6.08 -3.57 22.58
C LEU A 15 -4.55 -3.70 22.36
N LEU A 16 -4.02 -4.91 22.50
CA LEU A 16 -2.61 -5.18 22.22
C LEU A 16 -2.24 -4.89 20.77
N GLY A 17 -3.10 -5.27 19.82
CA GLY A 17 -2.95 -4.98 18.39
C GLY A 17 -2.78 -3.48 18.14
N ASN A 18 -3.60 -2.64 18.80
CA ASN A 18 -3.49 -1.18 18.73
C ASN A 18 -2.19 -0.64 19.34
N ILE A 19 -1.74 -1.21 20.45
CA ILE A 19 -0.48 -0.81 21.10
C ILE A 19 0.70 -1.19 20.20
N VAL A 20 0.80 -2.46 19.79
CA VAL A 20 1.92 -2.94 18.97
C VAL A 20 1.91 -2.28 17.59
N GLY A 21 0.74 -2.02 17.01
CA GLY A 21 0.61 -1.29 15.74
C GLY A 21 1.21 0.12 15.76
N ARG A 22 1.39 0.74 16.94
CA ARG A 22 2.01 2.06 17.12
C ARG A 22 3.49 2.02 17.47
N LEU A 23 4.06 0.84 17.73
CA LEU A 23 5.45 0.71 18.14
C LEU A 23 6.41 1.03 16.97
N PRO A 24 7.62 1.58 17.26
CA PRO A 24 8.72 1.63 16.30
C PRO A 24 9.24 0.25 15.90
N ALA A 25 10.14 0.24 14.91
CA ALA A 25 10.69 -0.93 14.25
C ALA A 25 11.11 -2.06 15.16
N ILE A 26 12.17 -1.75 15.87
CA ILE A 26 12.90 -2.64 16.74
C ILE A 26 12.02 -3.14 17.89
N HIS A 27 11.17 -2.28 18.46
CA HIS A 27 10.31 -2.63 19.58
C HIS A 27 9.16 -3.57 19.18
N PHE A 28 8.65 -3.45 17.95
CA PHE A 28 7.65 -4.38 17.42
C PHE A 28 8.22 -5.78 17.22
N ALA A 29 9.43 -5.88 16.66
CA ALA A 29 10.11 -7.17 16.50
C ALA A 29 10.36 -7.83 17.86
N SER A 30 10.79 -7.07 18.86
CA SER A 30 10.92 -7.57 20.24
C SER A 30 9.58 -8.03 20.81
N ALA A 31 8.51 -7.26 20.59
CA ALA A 31 7.15 -7.59 21.02
C ALA A 31 6.63 -8.91 20.42
N ASP A 32 6.95 -9.20 19.16
CA ASP A 32 6.56 -10.44 18.48
C ASP A 32 7.21 -11.70 19.12
N CYS A 33 8.32 -11.53 19.84
CA CYS A 33 9.05 -12.61 20.51
C CYS A 33 8.71 -12.81 22.00
N VAL A 34 7.90 -11.95 22.61
CA VAL A 34 7.66 -11.97 24.08
C VAL A 34 6.87 -13.21 24.52
N SER A 35 5.78 -13.53 23.82
CA SER A 35 4.91 -14.66 24.16
C SER A 35 3.99 -15.03 22.99
N ARG A 36 3.34 -16.20 23.05
CA ARG A 36 2.36 -16.63 22.04
C ARG A 36 1.20 -15.63 21.88
N PHE A 37 0.81 -14.95 22.96
CA PHE A 37 -0.27 -13.98 22.94
C PHE A 37 0.11 -12.69 22.21
N TRP A 38 1.29 -12.15 22.53
CA TRP A 38 1.84 -10.98 21.83
C TRP A 38 2.18 -11.29 20.37
N ASN A 39 2.71 -12.49 20.11
CA ASN A 39 2.93 -12.98 18.75
C ASN A 39 1.62 -13.03 17.95
N ARG A 40 0.51 -13.49 18.56
CA ARG A 40 -0.80 -13.51 17.90
C ARG A 40 -1.32 -12.10 17.58
N ALA A 41 -1.13 -11.13 18.47
CA ALA A 41 -1.47 -9.73 18.21
C ALA A 41 -0.59 -9.11 17.12
N CYS A 42 0.72 -9.34 17.16
CA CYS A 42 1.67 -8.89 16.14
C CYS A 42 1.36 -9.52 14.78
N ARG A 43 1.06 -10.82 14.74
CA ARG A 43 0.59 -11.50 13.52
C ARG A 43 -0.69 -10.91 12.96
N ARG A 44 -1.64 -10.42 13.77
CA ARG A 44 -2.82 -9.70 13.24
C ARG A 44 -2.41 -8.40 12.53
N VAL A 45 -1.47 -7.67 13.09
CA VAL A 45 -0.91 -6.45 12.46
C VAL A 45 -0.13 -6.79 11.19
N LEU A 46 0.67 -7.86 11.20
CA LEU A 46 1.47 -8.31 10.06
C LEU A 46 0.65 -9.05 8.99
N SER A 47 -0.49 -9.65 9.35
CA SER A 47 -1.36 -10.42 8.45
C SER A 47 -2.06 -9.57 7.40
N ARG A 48 -1.94 -8.23 7.50
CA ARG A 48 -2.52 -7.29 6.56
C ARG A 48 -1.42 -6.52 5.85
N PRO A 49 -0.88 -7.02 4.72
CA PRO A 49 -0.18 -6.13 3.81
C PRO A 49 -1.14 -5.00 3.44
N LYS A 50 -0.81 -3.77 3.82
CA LYS A 50 -1.61 -2.60 3.43
C LYS A 50 -1.35 -2.35 1.95
N LEU A 51 -2.24 -2.84 1.10
CA LEU A 51 -2.21 -2.54 -0.33
C LEU A 51 -2.97 -1.24 -0.57
N SER A 52 -2.33 -0.30 -1.25
CA SER A 52 -2.93 0.95 -1.70
C SER A 52 -2.74 1.06 -3.20
N SER A 53 -3.79 1.40 -3.93
CA SER A 53 -3.77 1.43 -5.40
C SER A 53 -4.67 2.54 -5.88
N ALA A 54 -4.25 3.20 -6.95
CA ALA A 54 -5.07 4.18 -7.63
C ALA A 54 -4.70 4.26 -9.11
N CYS A 55 -5.66 4.70 -9.92
CA CYS A 55 -5.47 5.04 -11.32
C CYS A 55 -5.96 6.47 -11.58
N SER A 56 -5.50 7.06 -12.67
CA SER A 56 -5.99 8.35 -13.15
C SER A 56 -6.18 8.34 -14.67
N PHE A 57 -7.25 9.02 -15.09
CA PHE A 57 -7.68 9.16 -16.48
C PHE A 57 -7.35 10.55 -17.06
N ASN A 58 -6.54 11.34 -16.35
CA ASN A 58 -6.18 12.67 -16.81
C ASN A 58 -5.21 12.58 -17.99
N PRO A 59 -5.44 13.28 -19.11
CA PRO A 59 -4.50 13.32 -20.23
C PRO A 59 -3.19 14.04 -19.90
N ASP A 60 -3.17 14.88 -18.86
CA ASP A 60 -1.97 15.53 -18.35
C ASP A 60 -1.22 14.61 -17.37
N LEU A 61 0.04 14.30 -17.68
CA LEU A 61 0.85 13.35 -16.92
C LEU A 61 1.11 13.82 -15.49
N GLU A 62 1.47 15.08 -15.31
CA GLU A 62 1.74 15.68 -14.01
C GLU A 62 0.51 15.63 -13.11
N VAL A 63 -0.65 16.03 -13.63
CA VAL A 63 -1.93 15.96 -12.89
C VAL A 63 -2.34 14.52 -12.61
N ALA A 64 -2.12 13.60 -13.57
CA ALA A 64 -2.37 12.18 -13.38
C ALA A 64 -1.53 11.61 -12.23
N VAL A 65 -0.21 11.80 -12.27
CA VAL A 65 0.71 11.33 -11.22
C VAL A 65 0.34 11.93 -9.86
N GLU A 66 0.02 13.23 -9.81
CA GLU A 66 -0.36 13.89 -8.56
C GLU A 66 -1.65 13.32 -7.95
N SER A 67 -2.68 13.13 -8.78
CA SER A 67 -3.96 12.56 -8.32
C SER A 67 -3.78 11.15 -7.74
N VAL A 68 -3.02 10.29 -8.41
CA VAL A 68 -2.73 8.93 -7.94
C VAL A 68 -1.87 8.94 -6.68
N ALA A 69 -0.79 9.73 -6.65
CA ALA A 69 0.08 9.83 -5.49
C ALA A 69 -0.68 10.32 -4.26
N ASN A 70 -1.49 11.37 -4.40
CA ASN A 70 -2.31 11.91 -3.31
C ASN A 70 -3.33 10.89 -2.80
N LYS A 71 -3.95 10.12 -3.70
CA LYS A 71 -4.89 9.06 -3.31
C LYS A 71 -4.20 7.95 -2.54
N VAL A 72 -3.06 7.44 -3.04
CA VAL A 72 -2.37 6.32 -2.39
C VAL A 72 -1.75 6.74 -1.06
N LEU A 73 -1.22 7.96 -0.98
CA LEU A 73 -0.58 8.52 0.21
C LEU A 73 -1.58 9.22 1.16
N SER A 74 -2.88 9.14 0.88
CA SER A 74 -3.92 9.73 1.73
C SER A 74 -3.97 9.10 3.13
N GLU A 75 -3.54 7.85 3.25
CA GLU A 75 -3.28 7.19 4.53
C GLU A 75 -1.77 7.07 4.79
N PRO A 76 -1.34 7.15 6.07
CA PRO A 76 0.05 6.92 6.43
C PRO A 76 0.56 5.56 5.93
N ILE A 77 1.48 5.61 4.97
CA ILE A 77 2.03 4.43 4.30
C ILE A 77 3.50 4.69 3.90
N ARG A 78 4.37 3.68 4.03
CA ARG A 78 5.81 3.77 3.70
C ARG A 78 6.19 2.66 2.71
N PRO A 79 6.18 2.92 1.40
CA PRO A 79 6.38 1.87 0.40
C PRO A 79 7.81 1.37 0.39
N HIS A 80 7.96 0.05 0.43
CA HIS A 80 9.26 -0.61 0.20
C HIS A 80 9.59 -0.70 -1.28
N PHE A 81 8.57 -0.67 -2.14
CA PHE A 81 8.68 -0.45 -3.57
C PHE A 81 7.30 -0.04 -4.12
N ALA A 82 7.28 0.48 -5.33
CA ALA A 82 6.06 0.79 -6.08
C ALA A 82 6.13 0.16 -7.47
N ILE A 83 4.99 -0.27 -8.00
CA ILE A 83 4.86 -0.71 -9.38
C ILE A 83 3.99 0.31 -10.10
N ALA A 84 4.50 0.96 -11.14
CA ALA A 84 3.73 1.90 -11.93
C ALA A 84 3.55 1.36 -13.35
N SER A 85 2.31 1.07 -13.71
CA SER A 85 1.95 0.72 -15.07
C SER A 85 1.56 1.98 -15.83
N VAL A 86 2.21 2.26 -16.95
CA VAL A 86 1.98 3.47 -17.76
C VAL A 86 1.75 3.08 -19.22
N CYS A 87 0.82 3.74 -19.91
CA CYS A 87 0.49 3.35 -21.29
C CYS A 87 1.49 3.87 -22.33
N ARG A 88 1.47 3.25 -23.54
CA ARG A 88 2.45 3.44 -24.63
C ARG A 88 2.56 4.86 -25.17
N GLU A 89 1.54 5.69 -25.00
CA GLU A 89 1.50 7.06 -25.53
C GLU A 89 2.15 8.09 -24.59
N ILE A 90 2.51 7.68 -23.38
CA ILE A 90 3.15 8.54 -22.37
C ILE A 90 4.67 8.42 -22.47
N ASP A 91 5.37 9.54 -22.27
CA ASP A 91 6.83 9.57 -22.08
C ASP A 91 7.21 8.76 -20.82
N PHE A 92 7.69 7.54 -21.06
CA PHE A 92 7.98 6.56 -20.03
C PHE A 92 9.10 6.99 -19.06
N PRO A 93 10.27 7.47 -19.54
CA PRO A 93 11.27 8.10 -18.68
C PRO A 93 10.72 9.24 -17.83
N ARG A 94 9.91 10.14 -18.43
CA ARG A 94 9.32 11.27 -17.72
C ARG A 94 8.36 10.82 -16.62
N ALA A 95 7.49 9.86 -16.92
CA ALA A 95 6.55 9.29 -15.95
C ALA A 95 7.29 8.62 -14.78
N HIS A 96 8.33 7.82 -15.08
CA HIS A 96 9.15 7.18 -14.05
C HIS A 96 9.79 8.20 -13.11
N GLN A 97 10.35 9.27 -13.66
CA GLN A 97 10.96 10.35 -12.87
C GLN A 97 9.93 11.02 -11.96
N LEU A 98 8.78 11.45 -12.49
CA LEU A 98 7.73 12.11 -11.72
C LEU A 98 7.21 11.25 -10.57
N ILE A 99 7.00 9.96 -10.81
CA ILE A 99 6.56 9.02 -9.79
C ILE A 99 7.62 8.85 -8.70
N THR A 100 8.90 8.71 -9.09
CA THR A 100 10.02 8.57 -8.16
C THR A 100 10.18 9.82 -7.30
N GLU A 101 10.04 11.01 -7.88
CA GLU A 101 10.07 12.28 -7.14
C GLU A 101 8.93 12.39 -6.13
N LYS A 102 7.70 11.98 -6.50
CA LYS A 102 6.54 12.03 -5.61
C LYS A 102 6.60 11.01 -4.48
N LEU A 103 7.17 9.82 -4.71
CA LEU A 103 7.30 8.78 -3.68
C LEU A 103 8.55 8.94 -2.81
N GLY A 104 9.52 9.70 -3.29
CA GLY A 104 10.84 9.87 -2.68
C GLY A 104 11.86 8.86 -3.21
N SER A 105 13.10 9.31 -3.32
CA SER A 105 14.22 8.55 -3.91
C SER A 105 14.57 7.24 -3.20
N ASN A 106 14.11 7.06 -1.97
CA ASN A 106 14.34 5.84 -1.19
C ASN A 106 13.33 4.72 -1.49
N VAL A 107 12.32 4.99 -2.34
CA VAL A 107 11.30 4.02 -2.75
C VAL A 107 11.66 3.52 -4.14
N PRO A 108 12.12 2.26 -4.30
CA PRO A 108 12.29 1.64 -5.60
C PRO A 108 10.99 1.66 -6.41
N VAL A 109 11.03 2.22 -7.61
CA VAL A 109 9.88 2.25 -8.53
C VAL A 109 10.15 1.30 -9.69
N ILE A 110 9.23 0.37 -9.94
CA ILE A 110 9.23 -0.51 -11.10
C ILE A 110 8.18 0.03 -12.06
N THR A 111 8.60 0.70 -13.14
CA THR A 111 7.66 1.09 -14.19
C THR A 111 7.51 -0.02 -15.22
N ASN A 112 6.29 -0.27 -15.69
CA ASN A 112 6.01 -1.17 -16.80
C ASN A 112 5.05 -0.51 -17.78
N CYS A 113 4.97 -1.07 -18.99
CA CYS A 113 3.97 -0.66 -19.98
C CYS A 113 2.98 -1.80 -20.23
N SER A 114 1.71 -1.57 -19.92
CA SER A 114 0.63 -2.53 -20.08
C SER A 114 -0.47 -2.01 -21.02
N ARG A 115 -1.14 -2.93 -21.73
CA ARG A 115 -2.25 -2.64 -22.67
C ARG A 115 -3.63 -2.69 -22.03
N GLY A 116 -3.71 -3.21 -20.81
CA GLY A 116 -4.92 -3.35 -20.04
C GLY A 116 -4.53 -3.45 -18.57
N VAL A 117 -5.33 -2.84 -17.70
CA VAL A 117 -4.96 -2.70 -16.30
C VAL A 117 -6.20 -2.83 -15.40
N ILE A 118 -6.08 -3.62 -14.34
CA ILE A 118 -7.15 -3.87 -13.36
C ILE A 118 -6.84 -3.08 -12.10
N GLY A 119 -7.60 -2.04 -11.79
CA GLY A 119 -7.29 -1.10 -10.71
C GLY A 119 -8.50 -0.73 -9.89
N ARG A 120 -8.24 -0.05 -8.76
CA ARG A 120 -9.29 0.65 -8.03
C ARG A 120 -9.32 2.11 -8.45
N ASP A 121 -10.47 2.60 -8.87
CA ASP A 121 -10.62 3.99 -9.27
C ASP A 121 -10.39 4.93 -8.09
N ALA A 122 -9.64 6.02 -8.32
CA ALA A 122 -9.28 6.95 -7.27
C ALA A 122 -10.48 7.73 -6.69
N ILE A 123 -11.57 7.85 -7.46
CA ILE A 123 -12.75 8.63 -7.10
C ILE A 123 -13.86 7.72 -6.55
N SER A 124 -14.18 6.60 -7.21
CA SER A 124 -15.29 5.71 -6.86
C SER A 124 -14.92 4.57 -5.90
N ASP A 125 -13.64 4.23 -5.76
CA ASP A 125 -13.15 3.05 -5.01
C ASP A 125 -13.68 1.69 -5.55
N GLU A 126 -14.28 1.66 -6.74
CA GLU A 126 -14.70 0.43 -7.41
C GLU A 126 -13.53 -0.19 -8.20
N PHE A 127 -13.55 -1.52 -8.33
CA PHE A 127 -12.60 -2.23 -9.17
C PHE A 127 -13.03 -2.15 -10.63
N ASP A 128 -12.13 -1.69 -11.50
CA ASP A 128 -12.38 -1.57 -12.93
C ASP A 128 -11.23 -2.18 -13.75
N GLU A 129 -11.58 -2.77 -14.89
CA GLU A 129 -10.65 -3.35 -15.85
C GLU A 129 -10.63 -2.48 -17.10
N VAL A 130 -9.57 -1.69 -17.24
CA VAL A 130 -9.49 -0.68 -18.28
C VAL A 130 -8.61 -1.16 -19.42
N TYR A 131 -9.22 -1.30 -20.60
CA TYR A 131 -8.58 -1.61 -21.87
C TYR A 131 -8.38 -0.33 -22.71
N SER A 132 -7.56 0.63 -22.29
CA SER A 132 -7.34 1.82 -23.15
C SER A 132 -6.01 2.56 -22.89
N PHE A 133 -5.67 3.45 -23.83
CA PHE A 133 -4.33 3.74 -24.37
C PHE A 133 -3.54 4.89 -23.70
N LEU A 134 -4.03 5.46 -22.59
CA LEU A 134 -3.46 6.70 -22.01
C LEU A 134 -3.34 6.73 -20.47
N TYR A 135 -3.36 5.59 -19.79
CA TYR A 135 -3.48 5.57 -18.33
C TYR A 135 -2.18 5.35 -17.58
N LEU A 136 -2.04 6.10 -16.48
CA LEU A 136 -1.08 5.84 -15.42
C LEU A 136 -1.84 5.10 -14.31
N GLN A 137 -1.54 3.83 -14.13
CA GLN A 137 -2.04 3.04 -13.02
C GLN A 137 -0.89 2.66 -12.11
N ILE A 138 -0.86 3.21 -10.90
CA ILE A 138 0.17 2.87 -9.92
C ILE A 138 -0.38 1.78 -9.00
N PHE A 139 0.20 0.59 -9.13
CA PHE A 139 0.05 -0.52 -8.21
C PHE A 139 1.08 -0.43 -7.08
N PHE A 140 0.65 -0.21 -5.84
CA PHE A 140 1.56 -0.44 -4.72
C PHE A 140 1.40 -1.86 -4.20
N PHE A 141 2.47 -2.63 -4.29
CA PHE A 141 2.62 -3.84 -3.52
C PHE A 141 3.43 -3.49 -2.27
N PHE A 142 2.77 -3.51 -1.11
CA PHE A 142 3.48 -3.46 0.16
C PHE A 142 3.70 -4.88 0.66
N TYR A 143 4.95 -5.33 0.60
CA TYR A 143 5.39 -6.35 1.55
C TYR A 143 5.77 -5.65 2.83
N ASN A 144 4.92 -5.67 3.85
CA ASN A 144 5.36 -5.36 5.21
C ASN A 144 5.94 -6.65 5.81
N SER A 145 7.14 -7.10 5.36
CA SER A 145 8.06 -7.58 6.39
C SER A 145 8.54 -6.32 7.07
N SER A 146 7.95 -6.08 8.23
CA SER A 146 8.53 -5.33 9.32
C SER A 146 10.04 -5.19 9.18
N LYS A 147 10.56 -3.96 9.25
CA LYS A 147 11.42 -3.61 10.38
C LYS A 147 12.50 -4.67 10.68
N PHE A 148 13.30 -5.02 9.70
CA PHE A 148 14.53 -5.78 9.87
C PHE A 148 15.55 -5.22 8.89
N HIS A 149 16.19 -4.13 9.30
CA HIS A 149 17.58 -3.93 8.96
C HIS A 149 18.38 -4.44 10.15
N CYS A 150 19.14 -5.50 9.94
CA CYS A 150 20.40 -5.69 10.66
C CYS A 150 21.38 -4.61 10.19
#